data_AF-M7BA05-F1
#
_entry.id   AF-M7BA05-F1
#
_cell.length_a   1.000
_cell.length_b   1.000
_cell.length_c   1.000
_cell.angle_alpha   90.00
_cell.angle_beta   90.00
_cell.angle_gamma   90.00
#
_symmetry.space_group_name_H-M   'P 1'
#
loop_
_entity.id
_entity.type
_entity.pdbx_description
1 polymer ?
#
loop_
_entity_poly.entity_id
_entity_poly.type
_entity_poly.pdbx_seq_one_letter_code
_entity_poly.pdbx_strand_id
1 'polypeptide(L)'
;MAELERLYDSSEKSWGKSLETPEDSALETSKIEVMYLEGYVIERIALLINAALLEPAKAIWQTLAASLPTCKQAVRKYFIRSKGSEFVFMHPVPNSLVVDAVNQKIKHQFPCSTPSDKDSKPLDLLGCKVYASSVLQFHIANYTAILATCDHKNDNKFMDFIDDILEEKKQQFTALVSEGQIISHTALQAVLDAANIAARSMATAVVMHRGSWLSSFSFPREVQSTLKIFPSMVTNSLPPR
;
A
#
# COMPACT_ATOMS: atom_id res chain seq x y z
N MET A 1 -5.30 -25.85 19.78
CA MET A 1 -4.93 -26.91 18.81
C MET A 1 -6.16 -27.51 18.14
N ALA A 2 -7.11 -28.09 18.88
CA ALA A 2 -8.34 -28.69 18.31
C ALA A 2 -9.33 -27.74 17.59
N GLU A 3 -9.14 -26.43 17.69
CA GLU A 3 -9.94 -25.40 17.02
C GLU A 3 -9.28 -24.89 15.73
N LEU A 4 -7.95 -25.07 15.61
CA LEU A 4 -7.20 -24.80 14.39
C LEU A 4 -7.35 -25.94 13.38
N GLU A 5 -7.37 -27.20 13.84
CA GLU A 5 -7.67 -28.36 12.98
C GLU A 5 -9.09 -28.29 12.41
N ARG A 6 -10.08 -27.81 13.19
CA ARG A 6 -11.45 -27.63 12.70
C ARG A 6 -11.58 -26.53 11.63
N LEU A 7 -10.77 -25.48 11.70
CA LEU A 7 -10.74 -24.44 10.67
C LEU A 7 -10.01 -24.91 9.41
N TYR A 8 -9.03 -25.80 9.55
CA TYR A 8 -8.33 -26.42 8.42
C TYR A 8 -9.25 -27.40 7.66
N ASP A 9 -9.94 -28.30 8.36
CA ASP A 9 -10.88 -29.26 7.76
C ASP A 9 -12.11 -28.59 7.13
N SER A 10 -12.56 -27.47 7.70
CA SER A 10 -13.69 -26.69 7.14
C SER A 10 -13.29 -25.92 5.87
N SER A 11 -12.01 -25.56 5.74
CA SER A 11 -11.46 -24.96 4.52
C SER A 11 -11.41 -25.99 3.41
N GLU A 12 -10.86 -27.18 3.65
CA GLU A 12 -10.69 -28.24 2.64
C GLU A 12 -12.01 -28.67 1.98
N LYS A 13 -13.08 -28.78 2.79
CA LYS A 13 -14.43 -29.12 2.30
C LYS A 13 -15.08 -28.02 1.45
N SER A 14 -14.63 -26.77 1.57
CA SER A 14 -15.13 -25.65 0.76
C SER A 14 -14.48 -25.60 -0.62
N TRP A 15 -13.24 -26.07 -0.76
CA TRP A 15 -12.53 -26.08 -2.06
C TRP A 15 -12.90 -27.32 -2.90
N GLY A 16 -13.15 -28.46 -2.27
CA GLY A 16 -13.51 -29.71 -2.97
C GLY A 16 -14.87 -29.71 -3.69
N LYS A 17 -15.74 -28.72 -3.45
CA LYS A 17 -17.07 -28.61 -4.08
C LYS A 17 -17.15 -27.67 -5.28
N SER A 18 -16.07 -26.96 -5.62
CA SER A 18 -16.05 -26.05 -6.77
C SER A 18 -15.39 -26.65 -8.02
N LEU A 19 -15.11 -27.96 -8.02
CA LEU A 19 -14.53 -28.66 -9.17
C LEU A 19 -15.48 -29.75 -9.71
N GLU A 20 -16.72 -29.38 -9.99
CA GLU A 20 -17.54 -30.09 -10.98
C GLU A 20 -17.62 -29.20 -12.23
N THR A 21 -16.97 -29.67 -13.29
CA THR A 21 -16.91 -29.05 -14.61
C THR A 21 -18.27 -29.10 -15.32
N PRO A 22 -18.64 -28.02 -16.02
CA PRO A 22 -19.23 -28.13 -17.35
C PRO A 22 -18.12 -27.97 -18.39
N GLU A 23 -17.99 -28.98 -19.24
CA GLU A 23 -17.28 -28.91 -20.51
C GLU A 23 -17.79 -27.73 -21.35
N ASP A 24 -16.92 -27.17 -22.18
CA ASP A 24 -17.16 -26.06 -23.12
C ASP A 24 -17.40 -24.66 -22.53
N SER A 25 -16.32 -24.03 -22.06
CA SER A 25 -16.02 -22.67 -22.50
C SER A 25 -14.51 -22.52 -22.61
N ALA A 26 -14.05 -22.05 -23.76
CA ALA A 26 -12.65 -21.77 -24.06
C ALA A 26 -12.10 -20.75 -23.05
N LEU A 27 -11.53 -21.27 -21.96
CA LEU A 27 -10.61 -20.54 -21.11
C LEU A 27 -9.36 -20.30 -21.95
N GLU A 28 -9.36 -19.15 -22.61
CA GLU A 28 -8.16 -18.46 -23.07
C GLU A 28 -7.34 -18.13 -21.82
N THR A 29 -6.71 -19.18 -21.29
CA THR A 29 -5.70 -19.14 -20.26
C THR A 29 -4.60 -18.30 -20.86
N SER A 30 -4.61 -17.02 -20.48
CA SER A 30 -3.53 -16.10 -20.81
C SER A 30 -2.25 -16.76 -20.31
N LYS A 31 -1.49 -17.37 -21.23
CA LYS A 31 -0.14 -17.83 -20.99
C LYS A 31 0.60 -16.62 -20.45
N ILE A 32 0.77 -16.57 -19.13
CA ILE A 32 1.86 -15.82 -18.55
C ILE A 32 3.06 -16.63 -19.01
N GLU A 33 3.59 -16.29 -20.18
CA GLU A 33 4.97 -16.65 -20.53
C GLU A 33 5.81 -15.97 -19.45
N VAL A 34 6.07 -16.71 -18.37
CA VAL A 34 7.20 -16.46 -17.51
C VAL A 34 8.37 -16.53 -18.46
N MET A 35 8.87 -15.36 -18.88
CA MET A 35 10.10 -15.26 -19.65
C MET A 35 11.17 -15.98 -18.84
N TYR A 36 11.51 -17.21 -19.25
CA TYR A 36 12.65 -17.94 -18.75
C TYR A 36 13.88 -17.09 -19.07
N LEU A 37 14.40 -16.39 -18.05
CA LEU A 37 15.53 -15.49 -18.16
C LEU A 37 16.75 -16.17 -17.58
N GLU A 38 17.31 -17.11 -18.34
CA GLU A 38 18.71 -17.48 -18.19
C GLU A 38 19.58 -16.27 -18.60
N GLY A 39 20.05 -15.51 -17.60
CA GLY A 39 21.22 -14.62 -17.75
C GLY A 39 21.00 -13.15 -18.11
N TYR A 40 19.77 -12.63 -18.16
CA TYR A 40 19.52 -11.21 -18.48
C TYR A 40 19.16 -10.37 -17.25
N VAL A 41 19.89 -9.26 -17.06
CA VAL A 41 19.49 -8.18 -16.14
C VAL A 41 18.23 -7.53 -16.71
N ILE A 42 17.10 -7.67 -16.02
CA ILE A 42 15.83 -7.08 -16.48
C ILE A 42 15.87 -5.57 -16.21
N GLU A 43 16.34 -4.78 -17.17
CA GLU A 43 16.31 -3.32 -17.06
C GLU A 43 14.89 -2.74 -17.26
N ARG A 44 13.98 -3.48 -17.91
CA ARG A 44 12.60 -3.03 -18.17
C ARG A 44 11.62 -4.21 -18.12
N ILE A 45 10.69 -4.17 -17.17
CA ILE A 45 9.58 -5.13 -17.09
C ILE A 45 8.39 -4.56 -17.86
N ALA A 46 8.03 -5.18 -18.98
CA ALA A 46 6.78 -4.88 -19.69
C ALA A 46 5.70 -5.86 -19.20
N LEU A 47 4.81 -5.39 -18.31
CA LEU A 47 3.70 -6.19 -17.80
C LEU A 47 2.43 -5.91 -18.58
N LEU A 48 1.75 -6.95 -19.04
CA LEU A 48 0.38 -6.85 -19.52
C LEU A 48 -0.53 -6.53 -18.32
N ILE A 49 -1.37 -5.50 -18.47
CA ILE A 49 -2.36 -5.16 -17.44
C ILE A 49 -3.41 -6.27 -17.43
N ASN A 50 -3.52 -6.96 -16.30
CA ASN A 50 -4.55 -7.98 -16.11
C ASN A 50 -5.95 -7.35 -16.31
N ALA A 51 -6.79 -7.97 -17.14
CA ALA A 51 -8.12 -7.48 -17.47
C ALA A 51 -9.00 -7.26 -16.23
N ALA A 52 -8.85 -8.09 -15.19
CA ALA A 52 -9.58 -7.93 -13.92
C ALA A 52 -9.20 -6.64 -13.16
N LEU A 53 -8.01 -6.09 -13.38
CA LEU A 53 -7.58 -4.80 -12.82
C LEU A 53 -8.05 -3.61 -13.67
N LEU A 54 -8.25 -3.83 -14.97
CA LEU A 54 -8.60 -2.77 -15.91
C LEU A 54 -10.03 -2.25 -15.69
N GLU A 55 -10.99 -3.14 -15.44
CA GLU A 55 -12.39 -2.76 -15.25
C GLU A 55 -12.63 -1.86 -14.03
N PRO A 56 -12.12 -2.19 -12.82
CA PRO A 56 -12.18 -1.27 -11.68
C PRO A 56 -11.49 0.08 -11.95
N ALA A 57 -10.35 0.07 -12.65
CA ALA A 57 -9.62 1.29 -12.98
C ALA A 57 -10.43 2.21 -13.91
N LYS A 58 -11.02 1.65 -14.98
CA LYS A 58 -11.93 2.38 -15.88
C LYS A 58 -13.09 3.00 -15.11
N ALA A 59 -13.76 2.23 -14.24
CA ALA A 59 -14.89 2.73 -13.46
C ALA A 59 -14.51 3.94 -12.59
N ILE A 60 -13.33 3.91 -11.96
CA ILE A 60 -12.80 5.02 -11.16
C ILE A 60 -12.50 6.24 -12.06
N TRP A 61 -11.85 6.03 -13.22
CA TRP A 61 -11.52 7.11 -14.14
C TRP A 61 -12.73 7.84 -14.72
N GLN A 62 -13.84 7.13 -14.95
CA GLN A 62 -15.08 7.76 -15.44
C GLN A 62 -15.77 8.61 -14.36
N THR A 63 -15.43 8.43 -13.07
CA THR A 63 -16.07 9.12 -11.95
C THR A 63 -15.05 9.83 -11.04
N LEU A 64 -14.15 10.62 -11.65
CA LEU A 64 -13.08 11.31 -10.92
C LEU A 64 -13.60 12.21 -9.78
N ALA A 65 -14.65 12.99 -10.03
CA ALA A 65 -15.17 13.98 -9.08
C ALA A 65 -15.92 13.36 -7.88
N ALA A 66 -16.60 12.22 -8.08
CA ALA A 66 -17.38 11.57 -7.02
C ALA A 66 -16.68 10.35 -6.39
N SER A 67 -15.42 10.08 -6.79
CA SER A 67 -14.63 9.01 -6.17
C SER A 67 -14.46 9.27 -4.66
N LEU A 68 -15.02 8.35 -3.87
CA LEU A 68 -14.92 8.40 -2.42
C LEU A 68 -13.45 8.20 -2.00
N PRO A 69 -13.02 8.88 -0.91
CA PRO A 69 -11.76 8.54 -0.26
C PRO A 69 -11.76 7.04 0.06
N THR A 70 -10.61 6.42 -0.16
CA THR A 70 -10.23 5.02 0.09
C THR A 70 -11.27 4.13 0.79
N CYS A 71 -11.60 2.97 0.19
CA CYS A 71 -12.59 2.05 0.74
C CYS A 71 -12.26 1.62 2.18
N LYS A 72 -13.10 2.01 3.16
CA LYS A 72 -12.96 1.66 4.59
C LYS A 72 -12.84 0.15 4.84
N GLN A 73 -13.37 -0.67 3.94
CA GLN A 73 -13.26 -2.12 4.02
C GLN A 73 -11.82 -2.59 3.72
N ALA A 74 -11.16 -2.01 2.73
CA ALA A 74 -9.78 -2.35 2.39
C ALA A 74 -8.82 -1.99 3.54
N VAL A 75 -9.01 -0.83 4.17
CA VAL A 75 -8.23 -0.41 5.34
C VAL A 75 -8.35 -1.43 6.49
N ARG A 76 -9.56 -1.97 6.72
CA ARG A 76 -9.79 -3.00 7.75
C ARG A 76 -9.18 -4.35 7.38
N LYS A 77 -9.14 -4.70 6.10
CA LYS A 77 -8.55 -5.95 5.60
C LYS A 77 -7.04 -6.00 5.84
N TYR A 78 -6.33 -4.91 5.57
CA TYR A 78 -4.87 -4.83 5.68
C TYR A 78 -4.43 -4.18 7.00
N PHE A 79 -5.10 -4.51 8.10
CA PHE A 79 -4.78 -3.94 9.41
C PHE A 79 -3.42 -4.44 9.91
N ILE A 80 -2.49 -3.51 10.15
CA ILE A 80 -1.17 -3.82 10.70
C ILE A 80 -1.26 -3.67 12.23
N ARG A 81 -1.17 -4.80 12.94
CA ARG A 81 -1.01 -4.79 14.40
C ARG A 81 0.47 -4.59 14.73
N SER A 82 0.89 -3.35 14.96
CA SER A 82 2.28 -3.04 15.26
C SER A 82 2.37 -2.01 16.38
N LYS A 83 3.04 -2.41 17.47
CA LYS A 83 3.40 -1.54 18.60
C LYS A 83 4.67 -0.79 18.21
N GLY A 84 4.63 0.54 18.16
CA GLY A 84 5.77 1.39 17.79
C GLY A 84 5.79 1.88 16.34
N SER A 85 4.82 1.50 15.49
CA SER A 85 4.67 2.06 14.14
C SER A 85 3.36 2.82 13.94
N GLU A 86 2.71 3.21 15.04
CA GLU A 86 1.44 3.95 15.03
C GLU A 86 1.58 5.30 14.30
N PHE A 87 2.79 5.85 14.26
CA PHE A 87 3.09 7.11 13.56
C PHE A 87 2.86 7.04 12.03
N VAL A 88 2.94 5.84 11.43
CA VAL A 88 2.67 5.64 10.00
C VAL A 88 1.15 5.65 9.72
N PHE A 89 0.35 5.35 10.75
CA PHE A 89 -1.09 5.07 10.62
C PHE A 89 -1.97 6.19 11.16
N MET A 90 -1.45 6.98 12.09
CA MET A 90 -2.11 8.21 12.50
C MET A 90 -1.91 9.23 11.39
N HIS A 91 -3.00 9.82 10.89
CA HIS A 91 -2.88 11.13 10.25
C HIS A 91 -2.08 11.98 11.23
N PRO A 92 -1.03 12.70 10.79
CA PRO A 92 -0.31 13.59 11.69
C PRO A 92 -1.36 14.44 12.38
N VAL A 93 -1.61 14.14 13.66
CA VAL A 93 -2.49 14.99 14.45
C VAL A 93 -1.76 16.31 14.43
N PRO A 94 -2.45 17.43 14.20
CA PRO A 94 -1.80 18.72 14.25
C PRO A 94 -1.42 19.04 15.72
N ASN A 95 -0.60 18.22 16.35
CA ASN A 95 -0.03 18.37 17.69
C ASN A 95 1.18 19.31 17.63
N SER A 96 1.08 20.36 16.82
CA SER A 96 2.11 21.38 16.79
C SER A 96 1.62 22.54 17.63
N LEU A 97 2.52 23.12 18.42
CA LEU A 97 2.36 24.40 19.08
C LEU A 97 1.77 25.48 18.14
N VAL A 98 2.00 25.32 16.83
CA VAL A 98 1.44 26.17 15.77
C VAL A 98 -0.08 26.02 15.64
N VAL A 99 -0.65 24.82 15.78
CA VAL A 99 -2.11 24.58 15.72
C VAL A 99 -2.79 25.12 16.96
N ASP A 100 -2.17 24.97 18.14
CA ASP A 100 -2.67 25.58 19.37
C ASP A 100 -2.59 27.11 19.32
N ALA A 101 -1.47 27.67 18.85
CA ALA A 101 -1.33 29.11 18.60
C ALA A 101 -2.35 29.61 17.56
N VAL A 102 -2.66 28.80 16.56
CA VAL A 102 -3.70 29.07 15.55
C VAL A 102 -5.09 29.05 16.16
N ASN A 103 -5.43 28.03 16.95
CA ASN A 103 -6.72 27.94 17.62
C ASN A 103 -6.92 29.10 18.62
N GLN A 104 -5.85 29.53 19.29
CA GLN A 104 -5.87 30.74 20.11
C GLN A 104 -6.07 32.01 19.26
N LYS A 105 -5.36 32.16 18.13
CA LYS A 105 -5.52 33.31 17.23
C LYS A 105 -6.94 33.38 16.65
N ILE A 106 -7.53 32.25 16.26
CA ILE A 106 -8.93 32.16 15.77
C ILE A 106 -9.90 32.58 16.89
N LYS A 107 -9.66 32.18 18.14
CA LYS A 107 -10.46 32.62 19.29
C LYS A 107 -10.32 34.13 19.59
N HIS A 108 -9.20 34.75 19.21
CA HIS A 108 -8.91 36.16 19.50
C HIS A 108 -9.11 37.13 18.33
N GLN A 109 -9.42 36.67 17.12
CA GLN A 109 -9.71 37.55 15.97
C GLN A 109 -11.22 37.78 15.77
N PHE A 110 -11.62 39.05 15.75
CA PHE A 110 -12.90 39.52 15.17
C PHE A 110 -12.99 39.11 13.67
N PRO A 111 -14.19 39.03 13.07
CA PRO A 111 -14.38 38.47 11.73
C PRO A 111 -13.56 39.27 10.72
N CYS A 112 -12.42 38.74 10.31
CA CYS A 112 -11.58 39.36 9.30
C CYS A 112 -12.30 39.18 7.95
N SER A 113 -12.67 40.30 7.32
CA SER A 113 -13.45 40.37 6.09
C SER A 113 -12.62 40.12 4.82
N THR A 114 -11.41 39.56 4.93
CA THR A 114 -10.67 39.12 3.74
C THR A 114 -11.26 37.80 3.25
N PRO A 115 -11.61 37.67 1.95
CA PRO A 115 -12.13 36.44 1.42
C PRO A 115 -11.06 35.36 1.63
N SER A 116 -11.38 34.34 2.42
CA SER A 116 -10.62 33.09 2.46
C SER A 116 -10.31 32.69 1.02
N ASP A 117 -9.03 32.54 0.70
CA ASP A 117 -8.56 32.07 -0.59
C ASP A 117 -9.32 30.77 -0.93
N LYS A 118 -10.19 30.85 -1.95
CA LYS A 118 -11.13 29.77 -2.31
C LYS A 118 -10.40 28.48 -2.67
N ASP A 119 -9.11 28.59 -3.02
CA ASP A 119 -8.30 27.50 -3.54
C ASP A 119 -7.58 26.71 -2.43
N SER A 120 -7.58 27.19 -1.18
CA SER A 120 -7.00 26.46 -0.04
C SER A 120 -7.80 25.18 0.30
N LYS A 121 -9.13 25.25 0.33
CA LYS A 121 -9.98 24.10 0.71
C LYS A 121 -9.88 22.91 -0.26
N PRO A 122 -9.88 23.08 -1.60
CA PRO A 122 -9.71 21.96 -2.53
C PRO A 122 -8.34 21.26 -2.40
N LEU A 123 -7.26 22.02 -2.19
CA LEU A 123 -5.92 21.47 -2.02
C LEU A 123 -5.78 20.65 -0.74
N ASP A 124 -6.43 21.10 0.34
CA ASP A 124 -6.48 20.38 1.60
C ASP A 124 -7.16 19.01 1.46
N LEU A 125 -8.35 19.00 0.83
CA LEU A 125 -9.11 17.79 0.57
C LEU A 125 -8.34 16.82 -0.34
N LEU A 126 -7.66 17.35 -1.36
CA LEU A 126 -6.83 16.56 -2.25
C LEU A 126 -5.65 15.94 -1.49
N GLY A 127 -4.97 16.71 -0.64
CA GLY A 127 -3.92 16.20 0.26
C GLY A 127 -4.42 15.07 1.14
N CYS A 128 -5.57 15.24 1.79
CA CYS A 128 -6.18 14.19 2.62
C CYS A 128 -6.47 12.90 1.83
N LYS A 129 -7.01 13.01 0.60
CA LYS A 129 -7.29 11.86 -0.26
C LYS A 129 -5.99 11.15 -0.69
N VAL A 130 -4.98 11.90 -1.13
CA VAL A 130 -3.68 11.34 -1.53
C VAL A 130 -3.03 10.64 -0.34
N TYR A 131 -3.03 11.25 0.85
CA TYR A 131 -2.50 10.63 2.07
C TYR A 131 -3.20 9.30 2.37
N ALA A 132 -4.53 9.30 2.44
CA ALA A 132 -5.30 8.11 2.77
C ALA A 132 -5.14 6.97 1.74
N SER A 133 -5.03 7.31 0.45
CA SER A 133 -4.77 6.32 -0.61
C SER A 133 -3.37 5.73 -0.47
N SER A 134 -2.38 6.59 -0.24
CA SER A 134 -0.97 6.19 -0.12
C SER A 134 -0.72 5.32 1.12
N VAL A 135 -1.35 5.64 2.26
CA VAL A 135 -1.30 4.78 3.46
C VAL A 135 -1.86 3.39 3.16
N LEU A 136 -2.99 3.30 2.45
CA LEU A 136 -3.53 1.99 2.07
C LEU A 136 -2.60 1.24 1.11
N GLN A 137 -2.01 1.92 0.12
CA GLN A 137 -1.01 1.30 -0.76
C GLN A 137 0.18 0.76 0.04
N PHE A 138 0.65 1.51 1.03
CA PHE A 138 1.71 1.06 1.93
C PHE A 138 1.30 -0.18 2.73
N HIS A 139 0.06 -0.25 3.23
CA HIS A 139 -0.44 -1.44 3.93
C HIS A 139 -0.53 -2.67 3.03
N ILE A 140 -1.02 -2.48 1.80
CA ILE A 140 -1.09 -3.55 0.80
C ILE A 140 0.31 -4.04 0.49
N ALA A 141 1.26 -3.13 0.26
CA ALA A 141 2.66 -3.46 0.02
C ALA A 141 3.23 -4.27 1.20
N ASN A 142 3.07 -3.80 2.44
CA ASN A 142 3.55 -4.53 3.63
C ASN A 142 2.96 -5.94 3.73
N TYR A 143 1.66 -6.10 3.50
CA TYR A 143 1.02 -7.43 3.50
C TYR A 143 1.58 -8.33 2.39
N THR A 144 1.74 -7.81 1.17
CA THR A 144 2.32 -8.57 0.06
C THR A 144 3.78 -8.95 0.30
N ALA A 145 4.58 -8.10 0.97
CA ALA A 145 5.95 -8.46 1.36
C ALA A 145 5.98 -9.67 2.30
N ILE A 146 5.05 -9.73 3.26
CA ILE A 146 4.92 -10.87 4.18
C ILE A 146 4.58 -12.14 3.39
N LEU A 147 3.62 -12.06 2.46
CA LEU A 147 3.27 -13.20 1.61
C LEU A 147 4.47 -13.69 0.78
N ALA A 148 5.14 -12.79 0.04
CA ALA A 148 6.32 -13.15 -0.75
C ALA A 148 7.44 -13.77 0.09
N THR A 149 7.62 -13.29 1.33
CA THR A 149 8.60 -13.86 2.27
C THR A 149 8.18 -15.25 2.75
N CYS A 150 6.89 -15.49 2.96
CA CYS A 150 6.35 -16.81 3.30
C CYS A 150 6.51 -17.79 2.14
N ASP A 151 6.18 -17.37 0.92
CA ASP A 151 6.32 -18.19 -0.28
C ASP A 151 7.79 -18.59 -0.48
N HIS A 152 8.72 -17.63 -0.41
CA HIS A 152 10.15 -17.93 -0.46
C HIS A 152 10.62 -18.93 0.62
N LYS A 153 10.08 -18.83 1.85
CA LYS A 153 10.40 -19.80 2.92
C LYS A 153 9.80 -21.18 2.64
N ASN A 154 8.63 -21.25 2.01
CA ASN A 154 8.03 -22.51 1.62
C ASN A 154 8.84 -23.18 0.50
N ASP A 155 9.29 -22.41 -0.49
CA ASP A 155 10.19 -22.88 -1.55
C ASP A 155 11.48 -23.50 -0.95
N ASN A 156 12.08 -22.84 0.04
CA ASN A 156 13.25 -23.39 0.73
C ASN A 156 12.95 -24.70 1.47
N LYS A 157 11.76 -24.86 2.07
CA LYS A 157 11.36 -26.13 2.67
C LYS A 157 11.12 -27.22 1.63
N PHE A 158 10.64 -26.85 0.44
CA PHE A 158 10.48 -27.81 -0.65
C PHE A 158 11.82 -28.40 -1.09
N MET A 159 12.91 -27.62 -1.03
CA MET A 159 14.25 -28.14 -1.29
C MET A 159 14.68 -29.23 -0.30
N ASP A 160 14.20 -29.21 0.94
CA ASP A 160 14.54 -30.25 1.93
C ASP A 160 13.99 -31.65 1.53
N PHE A 161 12.97 -31.70 0.68
CA PHE A 161 12.37 -32.95 0.18
C PHE A 161 13.00 -33.46 -1.13
N ILE A 162 14.03 -32.79 -1.64
CA ILE A 162 14.62 -33.14 -2.94
C ILE A 162 15.18 -34.57 -2.97
N ASP A 163 15.70 -35.06 -1.84
CA ASP A 163 16.29 -36.39 -1.74
C ASP A 163 15.23 -37.50 -1.77
N ASP A 164 13.99 -37.19 -1.38
CA ASP A 164 12.84 -38.10 -1.38
C ASP A 164 12.16 -38.22 -2.76
N ILE A 165 12.48 -37.30 -3.69
CA ILE A 165 11.92 -37.29 -5.05
C ILE A 165 12.62 -38.37 -5.90
N LEU A 166 11.85 -39.03 -6.76
CA LEU A 166 12.40 -39.98 -7.75
C LEU A 166 13.47 -39.31 -8.62
N GLU A 167 14.61 -39.96 -8.83
CA GLU A 167 15.78 -39.40 -9.53
C GLU A 167 15.41 -38.75 -10.89
N GLU A 168 14.52 -39.38 -11.66
CA GLU A 168 14.02 -38.89 -12.96
C GLU A 168 13.27 -37.54 -12.88
N LYS A 169 12.76 -37.18 -11.71
CA LYS A 169 11.95 -35.98 -11.46
C LYS A 169 12.69 -34.90 -10.68
N LYS A 170 13.85 -35.20 -10.09
CA LYS A 170 14.62 -34.25 -9.27
C LYS A 170 14.95 -32.97 -10.02
N GLN A 171 15.37 -33.07 -11.28
CA GLN A 171 15.69 -31.89 -12.09
C GLN A 171 14.47 -31.00 -12.34
N GLN A 172 13.31 -31.60 -12.67
CA GLN A 172 12.07 -30.86 -12.89
C GLN A 172 11.58 -30.19 -11.60
N PHE A 173 11.66 -30.90 -10.48
CA PHE A 173 11.31 -30.36 -9.17
C PHE A 173 12.23 -29.20 -8.76
N THR A 174 13.54 -29.35 -8.94
CA THR A 174 14.53 -28.30 -8.65
C THR A 174 14.26 -27.04 -9.48
N ALA A 175 13.99 -27.21 -10.77
CA ALA A 175 13.64 -26.11 -11.66
C ALA A 175 12.39 -25.38 -11.17
N LEU A 176 11.33 -26.12 -10.80
CA LEU A 176 10.09 -25.56 -10.26
C LEU A 176 10.32 -24.75 -8.97
N VAL A 177 11.09 -25.29 -8.03
CA VAL A 177 11.40 -24.58 -6.77
C VAL A 177 12.23 -23.32 -7.05
N SER A 178 13.21 -23.39 -7.96
CA SER A 178 14.01 -22.23 -8.35
C SER A 178 13.16 -21.13 -9.02
N GLU A 179 12.17 -21.52 -9.84
CA GLU A 179 11.22 -20.59 -10.45
C GLU A 179 10.37 -19.90 -9.38
N GLY A 180 9.86 -20.64 -8.38
CA GLY A 180 9.14 -20.10 -7.23
C GLY A 180 9.97 -19.07 -6.44
N GLN A 181 11.25 -19.37 -6.19
CA GLN A 181 12.16 -18.45 -5.51
C GLN A 181 12.37 -17.15 -6.29
N ILE A 182 12.55 -17.24 -7.61
CA ILE A 182 12.73 -16.08 -8.50
C ILE A 182 11.45 -15.21 -8.49
N ILE A 183 10.27 -15.83 -8.55
CA ILE A 183 8.98 -15.14 -8.49
C ILE A 183 8.83 -14.42 -7.15
N SER A 184 9.08 -15.10 -6.04
CA SER A 184 8.99 -14.53 -4.68
C SER A 184 9.96 -13.35 -4.50
N HIS A 185 11.19 -13.48 -4.98
CA HIS A 185 12.18 -12.39 -4.94
C HIS A 185 11.74 -11.18 -5.80
N THR A 186 11.26 -11.43 -7.02
CA THR A 186 10.77 -10.37 -7.92
C THR A 186 9.55 -9.66 -7.34
N ALA A 187 8.62 -10.42 -6.73
CA ALA A 187 7.47 -9.87 -6.03
C ALA A 187 7.91 -8.99 -4.85
N LEU A 188 8.90 -9.42 -4.07
CA LEU A 188 9.43 -8.63 -2.96
C LEU A 188 10.04 -7.30 -3.45
N GLN A 189 10.79 -7.32 -4.57
CA GLN A 189 11.34 -6.09 -5.15
C GLN A 189 10.24 -5.13 -5.61
N ALA A 190 9.23 -5.63 -6.33
CA ALA A 190 8.09 -4.82 -6.78
C ALA A 190 7.32 -4.20 -5.59
N VAL A 191 7.21 -4.94 -4.48
CA VAL A 191 6.59 -4.45 -3.24
C VAL A 191 7.42 -3.35 -2.58
N LEU A 192 8.75 -3.46 -2.56
CA LEU A 192 9.63 -2.40 -2.05
C LEU A 192 9.48 -1.11 -2.87
N ASP A 193 9.40 -1.22 -4.19
CA ASP A 193 9.17 -0.07 -5.07
C ASP A 193 7.79 0.56 -4.82
N ALA A 194 6.75 -0.25 -4.67
CA ALA A 194 5.40 0.22 -4.33
C ALA A 194 5.36 0.92 -2.96
N ALA A 195 6.04 0.38 -1.94
CA ALA A 195 6.14 0.99 -0.62
C ALA A 195 6.87 2.34 -0.66
N ASN A 196 7.94 2.45 -1.45
CA ASN A 196 8.66 3.70 -1.66
C ASN A 196 7.78 4.76 -2.37
N ILE A 197 7.05 4.37 -3.42
CA ILE A 197 6.11 5.26 -4.12
C ILE A 197 5.01 5.75 -3.17
N ALA A 198 4.45 4.84 -2.36
CA ALA A 198 3.45 5.18 -1.37
C ALA A 198 4.00 6.17 -0.33
N ALA A 199 5.19 5.94 0.21
CA ALA A 199 5.84 6.85 1.17
C ALA A 199 6.08 8.25 0.58
N ARG A 200 6.54 8.34 -0.67
CA ARG A 200 6.72 9.63 -1.37
C ARG A 200 5.39 10.35 -1.61
N SER A 201 4.33 9.59 -1.90
CA SER A 201 2.98 10.13 -2.08
C SER A 201 2.38 10.64 -0.76
N MET A 202 2.63 9.94 0.35
CA MET A 202 2.32 10.43 1.71
C MET A 202 3.06 11.74 2.01
N ALA A 203 4.35 11.82 1.72
CA ALA A 203 5.13 13.04 1.92
C ALA A 203 4.60 14.21 1.09
N THR A 204 4.24 13.96 -0.17
CA THR A 204 3.64 14.96 -1.07
C THR A 204 2.31 15.48 -0.52
N ALA A 205 1.45 14.57 -0.04
CA ALA A 205 0.19 14.93 0.58
C ALA A 205 0.37 15.80 1.83
N VAL A 206 1.35 15.51 2.69
CA VAL A 206 1.68 16.33 3.85
C VAL A 206 2.12 17.74 3.44
N VAL A 207 2.93 17.86 2.37
CA VAL A 207 3.33 19.17 1.82
C VAL A 207 2.11 19.93 1.28
N MET A 208 1.20 19.26 0.58
CA MET A 208 -0.04 19.87 0.08
C MET A 208 -0.92 20.39 1.22
N HIS A 209 -1.11 19.58 2.26
CA HIS A 209 -1.86 19.93 3.45
C HIS A 209 -1.25 21.16 4.16
N ARG A 210 0.07 21.14 4.38
CA ARG A 210 0.80 22.28 4.96
C ARG A 210 0.71 23.54 4.10
N GLY A 211 0.84 23.39 2.79
CA GLY A 211 0.74 24.50 1.84
C GLY A 211 -0.63 25.15 1.85
N SER A 212 -1.69 24.35 1.79
CA SER A 212 -3.07 24.82 1.92
C SER A 212 -3.28 25.55 3.25
N TRP A 213 -2.89 24.92 4.35
CA TRP A 213 -3.04 25.48 5.69
C TRP A 213 -2.33 26.82 5.82
N LEU A 214 -1.06 26.90 5.42
CA LEU A 214 -0.29 28.15 5.45
C LEU A 214 -0.89 29.24 4.57
N SER A 215 -1.46 28.91 3.40
CA SER A 215 -2.15 29.88 2.55
C SER A 215 -3.44 30.41 3.19
N SER A 216 -4.14 29.60 4.00
CA SER A 216 -5.27 30.08 4.79
C SER A 216 -4.87 31.04 5.90
N PHE A 217 -3.58 31.13 6.26
CA PHE A 217 -3.08 32.12 7.20
C PHE A 217 -2.41 33.30 6.49
N SER A 218 -2.71 34.51 6.95
CA SER A 218 -2.07 35.75 6.50
C SER A 218 -0.64 35.91 7.05
N PHE A 219 0.19 34.86 7.06
CA PHE A 219 1.60 34.97 7.46
C PHE A 219 2.43 35.66 6.35
N PRO A 220 3.48 36.42 6.70
CA PRO A 220 4.45 36.92 5.73
C PRO A 220 5.07 35.79 4.91
N ARG A 221 5.39 36.06 3.63
CA ARG A 221 5.89 35.05 2.68
C ARG A 221 7.18 34.40 3.16
N GLU A 222 8.00 35.13 3.88
CA GLU A 222 9.27 34.71 4.49
C GLU A 222 9.06 33.67 5.60
N VAL A 223 7.99 33.84 6.39
CA VAL A 223 7.61 32.89 7.43
C VAL A 223 7.02 31.63 6.78
N GLN A 224 6.20 31.78 5.75
CA GLN A 224 5.61 30.65 5.03
C GLN A 224 6.66 29.79 4.32
N SER A 225 7.67 30.39 3.67
CA SER A 225 8.74 29.66 2.99
C SER A 225 9.58 28.85 3.98
N THR A 226 9.87 29.44 5.14
CA THR A 226 10.61 28.75 6.22
C THR A 226 9.80 27.57 6.77
N LEU A 227 8.50 27.77 7.06
CA LEU A 227 7.61 26.72 7.59
C LEU A 227 7.37 25.56 6.63
N LYS A 228 7.36 25.81 5.31
CA LYS A 228 7.22 24.75 4.29
C LYS A 228 8.38 23.75 4.27
N ILE A 229 9.59 24.22 4.61
CA ILE A 229 10.83 23.42 4.50
C ILE A 229 11.10 22.62 5.78
N PHE A 230 10.44 22.94 6.90
CA PHE A 230 10.64 22.23 8.16
C PHE A 230 10.36 20.73 8.02
N PRO A 231 11.28 19.85 8.44
CA PRO A 231 11.02 18.42 8.49
C PRO A 231 9.74 18.14 9.27
N SER A 232 8.89 17.23 8.78
CA SER A 232 7.91 16.58 9.65
C SER A 232 8.70 15.76 10.66
N MET A 233 9.06 16.35 11.79
CA MET A 233 9.59 15.57 12.90
C MET A 233 8.52 14.53 13.23
N VAL A 234 8.79 13.27 12.88
CA VAL A 234 8.12 12.13 13.50
C VAL A 234 8.60 12.21 14.94
N THR A 235 7.82 12.89 15.78
CA THR A 235 8.15 13.01 17.19
C THR A 235 8.05 11.62 17.77
N ASN A 236 9.21 10.96 17.92
CA ASN A 236 9.33 9.86 18.86
C ASN A 236 8.80 10.39 20.18
N SER A 237 7.70 9.82 20.63
CA SER A 237 7.06 10.16 21.89
C SER A 237 8.11 10.22 22.99
N LEU A 238 8.27 11.40 23.59
CA LEU A 238 8.97 11.51 24.87
C LEU A 238 8.28 10.58 25.87
N PRO A 239 9.03 9.81 26.67
CA PRO A 239 8.43 8.93 27.67
C PRO A 239 7.60 9.77 28.66
N PRO A 240 6.47 9.22 29.17
CA PRO A 240 5.66 9.92 30.15
C PRO A 240 6.50 10.19 31.41
N ARG A 241 6.42 11.42 31.93
CA ARG A 241 6.95 11.77 33.26
C ARG A 241 6.12 11.12 34.35
#